data_AF-A0A7C4GD26-F1
#
_entry.id   AF-A0A7C4GD26-F1
#
_cell.length_a   1.000
_cell.length_b   1.000
_cell.length_c   1.000
_cell.angle_alpha   90.00
_cell.angle_beta   90.00
_cell.angle_gamma   90.00
#
_symmetry.space_group_name_H-M   'P 1'
#
loop_
_entity.id
_entity.type
_entity.pdbx_description
1 polymer ?
#
loop_
_entity_poly.entity_id
_entity_poly.type
_entity_poly.pdbx_seq_one_letter_code
_entity_poly.pdbx_strand_id
1 'polypeptide(L)'
;MRRLFLLTALIAGWLVPTASAVDFTGICFTGRYTIAIDSVEFLTQLGWFKLTTPDWGGDSLVTDSFDFTAVLSWPEAGRLHMLVNGGETQFRIDTLEDGVWYTLPLPPPSPQVKFCLPNGIAGPGPAVAATVRLQPDKTVARGPVGFRLSAANPARFEVFDPTGRPVASMPVAAGAVRLNWSATDAQGRLLPAGAYLCRLSDGLGQAVSRVVIAR
;
A
#
# COMPACT_ATOMS: atom_id res chain seq x y z
N MET A 1 10.55 -73.97 -29.57
CA MET A 1 10.36 -73.61 -28.14
C MET A 1 10.57 -72.10 -28.00
N ARG A 2 9.48 -71.34 -27.86
CA ARG A 2 9.47 -69.87 -27.70
C ARG A 2 9.36 -69.56 -26.20
N ARG A 3 10.25 -68.74 -25.64
CA ARG A 3 10.08 -68.14 -24.30
C ARG A 3 9.81 -66.65 -24.48
N LEU A 4 8.57 -66.26 -24.18
CA LEU A 4 8.05 -64.90 -24.22
C LEU A 4 8.28 -64.29 -22.82
N PHE A 5 9.22 -63.37 -22.67
CA PHE A 5 9.39 -62.58 -21.44
C PHE A 5 8.48 -61.35 -21.54
N LEU A 6 7.38 -61.35 -20.77
CA LEU A 6 6.52 -60.20 -20.55
C LEU A 6 7.23 -59.25 -19.58
N LEU A 7 7.76 -58.15 -20.12
CA LEU A 7 8.28 -57.01 -19.36
C LEU A 7 7.09 -56.13 -18.96
N THR A 8 6.60 -56.31 -17.72
CA THR A 8 5.62 -55.41 -17.11
C THR A 8 6.34 -54.12 -16.71
N ALA A 9 6.28 -53.11 -17.57
CA ALA A 9 6.74 -51.76 -17.25
C ALA A 9 5.79 -51.15 -16.22
N LEU A 10 6.20 -51.20 -14.95
CA LEU A 10 5.52 -50.54 -13.84
C LEU A 10 5.86 -49.05 -13.92
N ILE A 11 5.04 -48.28 -14.65
CA ILE A 11 5.13 -46.82 -14.67
C ILE A 11 4.65 -46.33 -13.31
N ALA A 12 5.58 -46.17 -12.36
CA ALA A 12 5.35 -45.40 -11.15
C ALA A 12 5.14 -43.94 -11.59
N GLY A 13 3.88 -43.55 -11.74
CA GLY A 13 3.50 -42.15 -11.94
C GLY A 13 3.92 -41.36 -10.71
N TRP A 14 5.05 -40.67 -10.80
CA TRP A 14 5.45 -39.68 -9.81
C TRP A 14 4.40 -38.57 -9.85
N LEU A 15 3.53 -38.53 -8.85
CA LEU A 15 2.69 -37.38 -8.55
C LEU A 15 3.64 -36.21 -8.26
N VAL A 16 3.94 -35.41 -9.28
CA VAL A 16 4.57 -34.12 -9.07
C VAL A 16 3.54 -33.30 -8.29
N PRO A 17 3.84 -32.85 -7.06
CA PRO A 17 2.93 -31.97 -6.35
C PRO A 17 2.69 -30.74 -7.23
N THR A 18 1.44 -30.50 -7.58
CA THR A 18 1.05 -29.25 -8.22
C THR A 18 1.27 -28.14 -7.22
N ALA A 19 2.38 -27.41 -7.36
CA ALA A 19 2.62 -26.20 -6.58
C ALA A 19 1.47 -25.23 -6.87
N SER A 20 0.66 -24.95 -5.86
CA SER A 20 -0.39 -23.93 -5.97
C SER A 20 0.29 -22.57 -5.94
N ALA A 21 0.01 -21.74 -6.93
CA ALA A 21 0.43 -20.36 -6.91
C ALA A 21 -0.17 -19.64 -5.68
N VAL A 22 0.65 -18.82 -5.04
CA VAL A 22 0.38 -18.09 -3.80
C VAL A 22 0.56 -16.62 -4.12
N ASP A 23 -0.44 -15.82 -3.80
CA ASP A 23 -0.30 -14.36 -3.79
C ASP A 23 0.35 -13.96 -2.46
N PHE A 24 1.06 -12.85 -2.37
CA PHE A 24 1.48 -12.27 -1.10
C PHE A 24 1.76 -10.78 -1.23
N THR A 25 1.76 -10.06 -0.11
CA THR A 25 1.89 -8.60 -0.09
C THR A 25 3.19 -8.20 0.58
N GLY A 26 3.96 -7.32 -0.06
CA GLY A 26 5.03 -6.54 0.56
C GLY A 26 4.48 -5.26 1.18
N ILE A 27 4.93 -4.92 2.38
CA ILE A 27 4.62 -3.67 3.09
C ILE A 27 5.94 -3.00 3.42
N CYS A 28 6.10 -1.72 3.11
CA CYS A 28 7.32 -1.00 3.44
C CYS A 28 6.99 0.33 4.11
N PHE A 29 7.69 0.58 5.22
CA PHE A 29 7.73 1.84 5.96
C PHE A 29 9.01 2.58 5.58
N THR A 30 8.88 3.78 5.03
CA THR A 30 10.00 4.52 4.41
C THR A 30 10.92 5.23 5.40
N GLY A 31 10.60 5.23 6.70
CA GLY A 31 11.42 5.93 7.71
C GLY A 31 11.56 7.41 7.34
N ARG A 32 12.76 7.98 7.37
CA ARG A 32 12.99 9.37 6.93
C ARG A 32 13.40 9.51 5.44
N TYR A 33 13.25 8.45 4.67
CA TYR A 33 13.79 8.36 3.31
C TYR A 33 12.67 8.44 2.28
N THR A 34 12.96 8.98 1.10
CA THR A 34 12.13 8.71 -0.08
C THR A 34 12.59 7.38 -0.65
N ILE A 35 11.70 6.39 -0.71
CA ILE A 35 12.04 5.04 -1.19
C ILE A 35 11.12 4.68 -2.35
N ALA A 36 11.69 4.17 -3.43
CA ALA A 36 10.97 3.43 -4.46
C ALA A 36 11.57 2.03 -4.57
N ILE A 37 10.73 1.00 -4.63
CA ILE A 37 11.17 -0.38 -4.89
C ILE A 37 10.80 -0.59 -6.35
N ASP A 38 11.82 -0.81 -7.19
CA ASP A 38 11.63 -1.07 -8.61
C ASP A 38 11.20 -2.53 -8.82
N SER A 39 11.85 -3.43 -8.09
CA SER A 39 11.64 -4.86 -8.24
C SER A 39 12.15 -5.65 -7.04
N VAL A 40 11.64 -6.86 -6.90
CA VAL A 40 12.06 -7.81 -5.88
C VAL A 40 12.41 -9.14 -6.54
N GLU A 41 13.60 -9.64 -6.27
CA GLU A 41 13.99 -11.00 -6.60
C GLU A 41 13.70 -11.91 -5.43
N PHE A 42 13.16 -13.08 -5.70
CA PHE A 42 12.82 -14.08 -4.70
C PHE A 42 13.49 -15.40 -5.03
N LEU A 43 14.02 -16.07 -4.01
CA LEU A 43 14.52 -17.44 -4.11
C LEU A 43 13.40 -18.39 -3.72
N THR A 44 13.05 -19.32 -4.60
CA THR A 44 12.16 -20.46 -4.30
C THR A 44 12.90 -21.77 -4.59
N GLN A 45 12.19 -22.89 -4.39
CA GLN A 45 12.66 -24.22 -4.78
C GLN A 45 13.02 -24.35 -6.27
N LEU A 46 12.50 -23.45 -7.12
CA LEU A 46 12.80 -23.41 -8.56
C LEU A 46 13.93 -22.44 -8.92
N GLY A 47 14.51 -21.74 -7.95
CA GLY A 47 15.55 -20.75 -8.13
C GLY A 47 15.07 -19.31 -7.98
N TRP A 48 15.92 -18.38 -8.44
CA TRP A 48 15.65 -16.95 -8.39
C TRP A 48 14.72 -16.51 -9.52
N PHE A 49 13.71 -15.72 -9.20
CA PHE A 49 12.87 -15.02 -10.17
C PHE A 49 12.65 -13.59 -9.70
N LYS A 50 12.40 -12.69 -10.66
CA LYS A 50 12.26 -11.26 -10.44
C LYS A 50 10.82 -10.83 -10.70
N LEU A 51 10.24 -10.11 -9.76
CA LEU A 51 8.94 -9.46 -9.89
C LEU A 51 9.12 -7.95 -9.84
N THR A 52 8.45 -7.23 -10.73
CA THR A 52 8.46 -5.77 -10.75
C THR A 52 7.39 -5.23 -9.81
N THR A 53 7.66 -4.07 -9.21
CA THR A 53 6.73 -3.34 -8.34
C THR A 53 6.46 -1.97 -8.96
N PRO A 54 5.80 -1.93 -10.12
CA PRO A 54 5.60 -0.69 -10.88
C PRO A 54 4.89 0.34 -10.02
N ASP A 55 5.38 1.58 -10.11
CA ASP A 55 4.85 2.74 -9.39
C ASP A 55 4.91 2.64 -7.86
N TRP A 56 5.56 1.62 -7.29
CA TRP A 56 5.72 1.54 -5.85
C TRP A 56 6.82 2.48 -5.36
N GLY A 57 6.42 3.43 -4.53
CA GLY A 57 7.32 4.30 -3.79
C GLY A 57 6.58 5.21 -2.84
N GLY A 58 7.29 5.75 -1.87
CA GLY A 58 6.75 6.67 -0.88
C GLY A 58 7.76 7.73 -0.48
N ASP A 59 7.23 8.89 -0.12
CA ASP A 59 7.97 9.94 0.58
C ASP A 59 8.36 9.48 1.99
N SER A 60 9.10 10.31 2.72
CA SER A 60 9.45 10.06 4.12
C SER A 60 8.20 9.86 5.00
N LEU A 61 8.30 8.90 5.93
CA LEU A 61 7.33 8.56 6.97
C LEU A 61 6.01 8.04 6.41
N VAL A 62 6.07 7.39 5.25
CA VAL A 62 4.94 6.72 4.60
C VAL A 62 5.06 5.22 4.80
N THR A 63 3.91 4.57 5.01
CA THR A 63 3.78 3.11 4.91
C THR A 63 2.86 2.81 3.74
N ASP A 64 3.33 2.00 2.80
CA ASP A 64 2.50 1.55 1.68
C ASP A 64 2.78 0.07 1.35
N SER A 65 1.91 -0.53 0.55
CA SER A 65 1.96 -1.94 0.17
C SER A 65 2.10 -2.15 -1.34
N PHE A 66 2.64 -3.30 -1.72
CA PHE A 66 2.76 -3.77 -3.10
C PHE A 66 2.46 -5.27 -3.13
N ASP A 67 1.66 -5.69 -4.12
CA ASP A 67 1.17 -7.06 -4.20
C ASP A 67 1.94 -7.87 -5.23
N PHE A 68 2.17 -9.14 -4.90
CA PHE A 68 2.76 -10.15 -5.78
C PHE A 68 1.71 -11.22 -6.04
N THR A 69 1.44 -11.47 -7.32
CA THR A 69 0.47 -12.48 -7.73
C THR A 69 1.16 -13.69 -8.33
N ALA A 70 0.55 -14.86 -8.10
CA ALA A 70 0.91 -16.12 -8.76
C ALA A 70 2.35 -16.62 -8.51
N VAL A 71 2.84 -16.51 -7.27
CA VAL A 71 4.16 -17.06 -6.90
C VAL A 71 4.02 -18.51 -6.48
N LEU A 72 4.76 -19.42 -7.13
CA LEU A 72 4.57 -20.88 -6.96
C LEU A 72 4.68 -21.39 -5.52
N SER A 73 5.38 -20.69 -4.64
CA SER A 73 5.50 -21.00 -3.21
C SER A 73 6.01 -19.79 -2.43
N TRP A 74 5.91 -19.83 -1.10
CA TRP A 74 6.54 -18.83 -0.24
C TRP A 74 8.07 -18.82 -0.48
N PRO A 75 8.70 -17.65 -0.66
CA PRO A 75 10.12 -17.58 -0.95
C PRO A 75 10.98 -17.81 0.28
N GLU A 76 12.14 -18.45 0.09
CA GLU A 76 13.13 -18.71 1.15
C GLU A 76 13.97 -17.46 1.45
N ALA A 77 14.23 -16.64 0.43
CA ALA A 77 15.02 -15.41 0.52
C ALA A 77 14.50 -14.35 -0.47
N GLY A 78 14.87 -13.10 -0.22
CA GLY A 78 14.49 -11.97 -1.06
C GLY A 78 15.66 -11.03 -1.32
N ARG A 79 15.63 -10.33 -2.45
CA ARG A 79 16.49 -9.19 -2.73
C ARG A 79 15.65 -8.06 -3.30
N LEU A 80 15.61 -6.95 -2.59
CA LEU A 80 14.95 -5.73 -3.03
C LEU A 80 15.92 -4.92 -3.89
N HIS A 81 15.44 -4.45 -5.03
CA HIS A 81 16.10 -3.45 -5.88
C HIS A 81 15.33 -2.14 -5.69
N MET A 82 15.98 -1.13 -5.14
CA MET A 82 15.30 0.08 -4.69
C MET A 82 16.12 1.35 -4.96
N LEU A 83 15.42 2.47 -5.02
CA LEU A 83 15.97 3.82 -4.99
C LEU A 83 15.76 4.40 -3.59
N VAL A 84 16.84 4.86 -2.96
CA VAL A 84 16.79 5.56 -1.66
C VAL A 84 17.29 6.97 -1.87
N ASN A 85 16.42 7.95 -1.69
CA ASN A 85 16.66 9.36 -2.03
C ASN A 85 17.20 9.54 -3.46
N GLY A 86 16.71 8.73 -4.40
CA GLY A 86 17.13 8.70 -5.81
C GLY A 86 18.41 7.91 -6.12
N GLY A 87 19.13 7.40 -5.11
CA GLY A 87 20.29 6.54 -5.30
C GLY A 87 19.89 5.06 -5.37
N GLU A 88 20.40 4.34 -6.37
CA GLU A 88 20.19 2.90 -6.50
C GLU A 88 20.88 2.13 -5.37
N THR A 89 20.16 1.18 -4.79
CA THR A 89 20.69 0.27 -3.78
C THR A 89 19.95 -1.08 -3.82
N GLN A 90 20.56 -2.07 -3.18
CA GLN A 90 19.99 -3.40 -3.06
C GLN A 90 20.04 -3.85 -1.61
N PHE A 91 18.97 -4.51 -1.18
CA PHE A 91 18.92 -5.12 0.16
C PHE A 91 18.57 -6.59 0.06
N ARG A 92 19.38 -7.43 0.71
CA ARG A 92 19.22 -8.88 0.72
C ARG A 92 18.63 -9.33 2.06
N ILE A 93 17.65 -10.21 1.97
CA ILE A 93 17.00 -10.91 3.08
C ILE A 93 17.32 -12.39 2.90
N ASP A 94 18.18 -12.94 3.75
CA ASP A 94 18.66 -14.32 3.63
C ASP A 94 17.62 -15.37 4.03
N THR A 95 16.68 -14.99 4.91
CA THR A 95 15.59 -15.85 5.33
C THR A 95 14.33 -15.02 5.40
N LEU A 96 13.36 -15.37 4.55
CA LEU A 96 12.11 -14.67 4.43
C LEU A 96 11.02 -15.45 5.17
N GLU A 97 10.63 -14.94 6.32
CA GLU A 97 9.54 -15.40 7.17
C GLU A 97 8.29 -14.53 6.97
N ASP A 98 7.12 -15.18 6.99
CA ASP A 98 5.81 -14.54 6.88
C ASP A 98 5.53 -13.63 8.09
N GLY A 99 5.15 -12.39 7.81
CA GLY A 99 4.75 -11.44 8.85
C GLY A 99 5.89 -10.75 9.60
N VAL A 100 7.16 -11.01 9.23
CA VAL A 100 8.34 -10.44 9.91
C VAL A 100 8.80 -9.13 9.27
N TRP A 101 9.10 -8.12 10.09
CA TRP A 101 9.70 -6.86 9.65
C TRP A 101 11.23 -6.96 9.58
N TYR A 102 11.78 -6.68 8.40
CA TYR A 102 13.20 -6.58 8.12
C TYR A 102 13.63 -5.12 8.12
N THR A 103 14.65 -4.80 8.91
CA THR A 103 15.19 -3.44 8.98
C THR A 103 16.22 -3.23 7.89
N LEU A 104 15.99 -2.22 7.05
CA LEU A 104 16.93 -1.84 6.00
C LEU A 104 18.19 -1.23 6.64
N PRO A 105 19.40 -1.48 6.10
CA PRO A 105 20.68 -1.08 6.69
C PRO A 105 20.97 0.42 6.44
N LEU A 106 20.01 1.26 6.83
CA LEU A 106 20.05 2.71 6.70
C LEU A 106 19.96 3.34 8.09
N PRO A 107 20.58 4.52 8.30
CA PRO A 107 20.56 5.18 9.60
C PRO A 107 19.14 5.46 10.15
N PRO A 108 18.95 5.46 11.48
CA PRO A 108 17.65 5.69 12.10
C PRO A 108 16.97 7.04 11.75
N PRO A 109 15.62 7.10 11.71
CA PRO A 109 14.70 5.97 11.79
C PRO A 109 14.81 5.10 10.53
N SER A 110 15.19 3.85 10.73
CA SER A 110 15.53 2.93 9.65
C SER A 110 14.23 2.49 8.99
N PRO A 111 14.16 2.54 7.65
CA PRO A 111 13.01 2.02 6.94
C PRO A 111 12.95 0.50 7.14
N GLN A 112 11.74 -0.04 7.04
CA GLN A 112 11.49 -1.44 7.29
C GLN A 112 10.58 -2.00 6.20
N VAL A 113 10.72 -3.29 5.93
CA VAL A 113 9.89 -4.01 4.96
C VAL A 113 9.40 -5.31 5.56
N LYS A 114 8.21 -5.74 5.21
CA LYS A 114 7.60 -7.01 5.64
C LYS A 114 6.90 -7.65 4.46
N PHE A 115 6.86 -8.97 4.42
CA PHE A 115 6.07 -9.73 3.45
C PHE A 115 5.02 -10.55 4.18
N CYS A 116 3.81 -10.68 3.62
CA CYS A 116 2.69 -11.36 4.27
C CYS A 116 1.89 -12.22 3.29
N LEU A 117 1.53 -13.44 3.70
CA LEU A 117 0.53 -14.26 2.99
C LEU A 117 -0.88 -13.62 3.01
N PRO A 118 -1.76 -13.92 2.04
CA PRO A 118 -3.08 -13.27 1.90
C PRO A 118 -4.13 -13.75 2.93
N ASN A 119 -3.82 -14.75 3.74
CA ASN A 119 -4.78 -15.42 4.64
C ASN A 119 -4.14 -15.52 6.03
N GLY A 120 -4.73 -15.17 7.17
CA GLY A 120 -6.04 -14.65 7.54
C GLY A 120 -6.08 -14.58 9.08
N ILE A 121 -6.78 -13.59 9.63
CA ILE A 121 -6.81 -13.17 11.05
C ILE A 121 -5.58 -12.36 11.49
N ALA A 122 -5.79 -11.04 11.54
CA ALA A 122 -4.98 -10.13 12.33
C ALA A 122 -4.94 -10.62 13.79
N GLY A 123 -3.81 -11.18 14.23
CA GLY A 123 -3.41 -11.02 15.63
C GLY A 123 -3.31 -9.51 15.93
N PRO A 124 -3.38 -9.07 17.21
CA PRO A 124 -3.23 -7.66 17.56
C PRO A 124 -1.76 -7.24 17.39
N GLY A 125 -1.24 -7.31 16.16
CA GLY A 125 -0.25 -6.36 15.70
C GLY A 125 -0.91 -4.98 15.70
N PRO A 126 -0.13 -3.90 15.82
CA PRO A 126 -0.68 -2.55 15.87
C PRO A 126 -1.65 -2.41 14.70
N ALA A 127 -2.92 -2.11 15.01
CA ALA A 127 -3.96 -1.95 14.02
C ALA A 127 -3.37 -1.10 12.89
N VAL A 128 -3.21 -1.68 11.72
CA VAL A 128 -2.82 -0.92 10.53
C VAL A 128 -3.94 0.09 10.41
N ALA A 129 -3.63 1.33 10.78
CA ALA A 129 -4.61 2.41 10.78
C ALA A 129 -5.26 2.37 9.39
N ALA A 130 -6.58 2.18 9.34
CA ALA A 130 -7.30 2.21 8.08
C ALA A 130 -6.83 3.46 7.34
N THR A 131 -6.16 3.27 6.20
CA THR A 131 -5.47 4.37 5.53
C THR A 131 -6.50 5.26 4.89
N VAL A 132 -7.00 6.21 5.68
CA VAL A 132 -7.83 7.30 5.17
C VAL A 132 -6.93 8.13 4.27
N ARG A 133 -7.32 8.30 2.99
CA ARG A 133 -6.60 9.16 2.04
C ARG A 133 -7.48 10.34 1.66
N LEU A 134 -6.89 11.54 1.69
CA LEU A 134 -7.54 12.80 1.31
C LEU A 134 -6.58 13.58 0.41
N GLN A 135 -6.90 13.67 -0.87
CA GLN A 135 -6.07 14.40 -1.83
C GLN A 135 -6.92 15.41 -2.62
N PRO A 136 -6.67 16.73 -2.49
CA PRO A 136 -7.31 17.72 -3.34
C PRO A 136 -6.75 17.63 -4.77
N ASP A 137 -7.60 17.83 -5.77
CA ASP A 137 -7.15 17.96 -7.17
C ASP A 137 -6.31 19.23 -7.37
N LYS A 138 -6.55 20.27 -6.56
CA LYS A 138 -5.81 21.54 -6.57
C LYS A 138 -5.68 22.10 -5.15
N THR A 139 -4.50 22.61 -4.82
CA THR A 139 -4.24 23.26 -3.51
C THR A 139 -4.61 24.74 -3.49
N VAL A 140 -4.80 25.38 -4.65
CA VAL A 140 -5.30 26.75 -4.80
C VAL A 140 -6.46 26.75 -5.80
N ALA A 141 -7.63 27.26 -5.41
CA ALA A 141 -8.84 27.21 -6.22
C ALA A 141 -9.56 28.56 -6.32
N ARG A 142 -10.06 28.90 -7.52
CA ARG A 142 -10.94 30.05 -7.80
C ARG A 142 -12.41 29.64 -8.00
N GLY A 143 -12.82 28.53 -7.37
CA GLY A 143 -14.10 27.87 -7.61
C GLY A 143 -14.20 26.52 -6.89
N PRO A 144 -15.06 25.60 -7.37
CA PRO A 144 -15.21 24.27 -6.78
C PRO A 144 -13.87 23.51 -6.69
N VAL A 145 -13.73 22.75 -5.61
CA VAL A 145 -12.53 21.97 -5.29
C VAL A 145 -12.88 20.48 -5.35
N GLY A 146 -12.25 19.78 -6.29
CA GLY A 146 -12.32 18.32 -6.38
C GLY A 146 -11.39 17.65 -5.37
N PHE A 147 -11.83 16.54 -4.79
CA PHE A 147 -11.07 15.69 -3.90
C PHE A 147 -11.18 14.23 -4.31
N ARG A 148 -10.05 13.51 -4.18
CA ARG A 148 -10.00 12.06 -4.20
C ARG A 148 -9.92 11.58 -2.75
N LEU A 149 -10.93 10.84 -2.34
CA LEU A 149 -11.12 10.34 -1.00
C LEU A 149 -11.02 8.82 -1.03
N SER A 150 -10.41 8.23 -0.01
CA SER A 150 -10.50 6.79 0.24
C SER A 150 -10.62 6.56 1.74
N ALA A 151 -11.60 5.76 2.15
CA ALA A 151 -11.79 5.36 3.54
C ALA A 151 -12.29 3.91 3.61
N ALA A 152 -11.89 3.16 4.65
CA ALA A 152 -12.32 1.77 4.80
C ALA A 152 -13.77 1.67 5.34
N ASN A 153 -14.19 2.68 6.09
CA ASN A 153 -15.53 2.78 6.69
C ASN A 153 -16.28 4.00 6.15
N PRO A 154 -17.61 4.07 6.36
CA PRO A 154 -18.34 5.32 6.18
C PRO A 154 -17.62 6.46 6.91
N ALA A 155 -17.27 7.49 6.15
CA ALA A 155 -16.43 8.58 6.60
C ALA A 155 -17.19 9.90 6.66
N ARG A 156 -16.56 10.90 7.27
CA ARG A 156 -17.01 12.29 7.29
C ARG A 156 -15.94 13.17 6.69
N PHE A 157 -16.32 13.96 5.70
CA PHE A 157 -15.51 15.04 5.16
C PHE A 157 -15.91 16.35 5.81
N GLU A 158 -14.95 17.08 6.35
CA GLU A 158 -15.15 18.36 7.04
C GLU A 158 -14.21 19.41 6.49
N VAL A 159 -14.67 20.65 6.45
CA VAL A 159 -13.84 21.81 6.12
C VAL A 159 -13.86 22.77 7.29
N PHE A 160 -12.68 23.26 7.66
CA PHE A 160 -12.44 24.19 8.75
C PHE A 160 -11.84 25.49 8.22
N ASP A 161 -12.24 26.60 8.81
CA ASP A 161 -11.62 27.90 8.59
C ASP A 161 -10.24 28.00 9.31
N PRO A 162 -9.47 29.08 9.12
CA PRO A 162 -8.17 29.26 9.79
C PRO A 162 -8.22 29.26 11.32
N THR A 163 -9.40 29.50 11.91
CA THR A 163 -9.59 29.48 13.37
C THR A 163 -9.92 28.08 13.89
N GLY A 164 -10.05 27.09 13.01
CA GLY A 164 -10.42 25.72 13.35
C GLY A 164 -11.92 25.51 13.51
N ARG A 165 -12.76 26.47 13.10
CA ARG A 165 -14.22 26.32 13.15
C ARG A 165 -14.69 25.54 11.92
N PRO A 166 -15.55 24.51 12.08
CA PRO A 166 -16.11 23.77 10.94
C PRO A 166 -17.10 24.67 10.17
N VAL A 167 -16.90 24.76 8.86
CA VAL A 167 -17.73 25.54 7.93
C VAL A 167 -18.53 24.66 6.98
N ALA A 168 -18.09 23.43 6.72
CA ALA A 168 -18.82 22.43 5.95
C ALA A 168 -18.58 21.03 6.53
N SER A 169 -19.59 20.16 6.46
CA SER A 169 -19.51 18.76 6.86
C SER A 169 -20.42 17.93 5.98
N MET A 170 -19.90 16.83 5.43
CA MET A 170 -20.61 15.96 4.50
C MET A 170 -20.28 14.49 4.79
N PRO A 171 -21.27 13.59 4.77
CA PRO A 171 -21.00 12.15 4.84
C PRO A 171 -20.35 11.66 3.54
N VAL A 172 -19.43 10.69 3.66
CA VAL A 172 -18.74 10.05 2.54
C VAL A 172 -18.91 8.54 2.70
N ALA A 173 -19.32 7.86 1.64
CA ALA A 173 -19.42 6.40 1.65
C ALA A 173 -18.03 5.76 1.81
N ALA A 174 -17.99 4.54 2.33
CA ALA A 174 -16.77 3.73 2.33
C ALA A 174 -16.27 3.50 0.88
N GLY A 175 -14.96 3.31 0.72
CA GLY A 175 -14.29 3.10 -0.55
C GLY A 175 -13.73 4.38 -1.17
N ALA A 176 -13.35 4.29 -2.45
CA ALA A 176 -12.80 5.40 -3.21
C ALA A 176 -13.91 6.28 -3.80
N VAL A 177 -13.91 7.58 -3.48
CA VAL A 177 -14.94 8.52 -3.90
C VAL A 177 -14.30 9.80 -4.44
N ARG A 178 -14.89 10.36 -5.50
CA ARG A 178 -14.62 11.74 -5.91
C ARG A 178 -15.66 12.67 -5.31
N LEU A 179 -15.19 13.68 -4.59
CA LEU A 179 -16.02 14.70 -3.98
C LEU A 179 -15.74 16.04 -4.63
N ASN A 180 -16.78 16.79 -5.01
CA ASN A 180 -16.63 18.15 -5.49
C ASN A 180 -17.30 19.12 -4.51
N TRP A 181 -16.52 19.98 -3.90
CA TRP A 181 -16.99 20.95 -2.91
C TRP A 181 -16.98 22.35 -3.49
N SER A 182 -18.13 23.01 -3.52
CA SER A 182 -18.34 24.31 -4.16
C SER A 182 -17.74 25.51 -3.40
N ALA A 183 -16.87 25.29 -2.42
CA ALA A 183 -16.32 26.36 -1.56
C ALA A 183 -17.42 27.14 -0.81
N THR A 184 -18.50 26.46 -0.43
CA THR A 184 -19.63 27.03 0.31
C THR A 184 -19.74 26.46 1.72
N ASP A 185 -20.28 27.26 2.64
CA ASP A 185 -20.65 26.79 3.99
C ASP A 185 -21.92 25.92 3.98
N ALA A 186 -22.34 25.44 5.16
CA ALA A 186 -23.56 24.67 5.35
C ALA A 186 -24.86 25.42 4.98
N GLN A 187 -24.82 26.75 4.82
CA GLN A 187 -25.94 27.57 4.37
C GLN A 187 -25.86 27.91 2.87
N GLY A 188 -24.90 27.33 2.14
CA GLY A 188 -24.71 27.58 0.71
C GLY A 188 -24.03 28.92 0.40
N ARG A 189 -23.51 29.64 1.41
CA ARG A 189 -22.82 30.91 1.20
C ARG A 189 -21.38 30.67 0.79
N LEU A 190 -20.90 31.43 -0.18
CA LEU A 190 -19.51 31.38 -0.62
C LEU A 190 -18.56 31.79 0.51
N LEU A 191 -17.54 30.97 0.74
CA LEU A 191 -16.51 31.26 1.71
C LEU A 191 -15.58 32.39 1.22
N PRO A 192 -15.01 33.19 2.14
CA PRO A 192 -14.02 34.21 1.81
C PRO A 192 -12.73 33.58 1.27
N ALA A 193 -11.93 34.37 0.56
CA ALA A 193 -10.57 33.96 0.20
C ALA A 193 -9.75 33.68 1.47
N GLY A 194 -8.95 32.63 1.47
CA GLY A 194 -8.20 32.20 2.65
C GLY A 194 -7.74 30.74 2.59
N ALA A 195 -6.97 30.33 3.59
CA ALA A 195 -6.58 28.94 3.78
C ALA A 195 -7.65 28.19 4.58
N TYR A 196 -7.94 26.97 4.16
CA TYR A 196 -8.91 26.09 4.79
C TYR A 196 -8.26 24.73 5.01
N LEU A 197 -8.62 24.08 6.12
CA LEU A 197 -8.23 22.70 6.40
C LEU A 197 -9.38 21.79 6.04
N CYS A 198 -9.09 20.73 5.30
CA CYS A 198 -10.02 19.67 4.99
C CYS A 198 -9.63 18.45 5.80
N ARG A 199 -10.59 17.78 6.43
CA ARG A 199 -10.40 16.54 7.17
C ARG A 199 -11.31 15.46 6.62
N LEU A 200 -10.78 14.26 6.45
CA LEU A 200 -11.56 13.04 6.24
C LEU A 200 -11.34 12.15 7.46
N SER A 201 -12.40 11.63 8.07
CA SER A 201 -12.30 10.72 9.23
C SER A 201 -13.32 9.59 9.14
N ASP A 202 -12.93 8.36 9.45
CA ASP A 202 -13.79 7.16 9.32
C ASP A 202 -13.98 6.39 10.64
N GLY A 203 -13.60 7.00 11.76
CA GLY A 203 -13.67 6.40 13.10
C GLY A 203 -12.45 5.57 13.48
N LEU A 204 -11.68 5.08 12.50
CA LEU A 204 -10.41 4.36 12.72
C LEU A 204 -9.19 5.19 12.36
N GLY A 205 -9.33 6.14 11.43
CA GLY A 205 -8.26 7.03 11.00
C GLY A 205 -8.76 8.42 10.62
N GLN A 206 -7.80 9.30 10.33
CA GLN A 206 -8.07 10.61 9.75
C GLN A 206 -6.95 11.03 8.79
N ALA A 207 -7.31 11.77 7.75
CA ALA A 207 -6.40 12.46 6.87
C ALA A 207 -6.75 13.95 6.83
N VAL A 208 -5.72 14.80 6.76
CA VAL A 208 -5.88 16.26 6.71
C VAL A 208 -5.17 16.80 5.48
N SER A 209 -5.79 17.75 4.81
CA SER A 209 -5.18 18.49 3.71
C SER A 209 -5.49 19.98 3.82
N ARG A 210 -4.68 20.81 3.16
CA ARG A 210 -4.85 22.27 3.14
C ARG A 210 -5.21 22.72 1.73
N VAL A 211 -6.23 23.57 1.64
CA VAL A 211 -6.66 24.21 0.38
C VAL A 211 -6.71 25.72 0.58
N VAL A 212 -6.32 26.48 -0.43
CA VAL A 212 -6.44 27.93 -0.47
C VAL A 212 -7.52 28.33 -1.46
N ILE A 213 -8.49 29.12 -1.01
CA ILE A 213 -9.49 29.75 -1.87
C ILE A 213 -8.95 31.12 -2.28
N ALA A 214 -8.85 31.35 -3.58
CA ALA A 214 -8.51 32.64 -4.18
C ALA A 214 -9.73 33.22 -4.91
N ARG A 215 -9.86 34.54 -4.94
CA ARG A 215 -10.85 35.24 -5.77
C ARG A 215 -10.17 35.90 -6.96
#